data_AF-A0ABD2EGD2-F1
#
_entry.id   AF-A0ABD2EGD2-F1
#
_cell.length_a   1.000
_cell.length_b   1.000
_cell.length_c   1.000
_cell.angle_alpha   90.00
_cell.angle_beta   90.00
_cell.angle_gamma   90.00
#
_symmetry.space_group_name_H-M   'P 1'
#
loop_
_entity.id
_entity.type
_entity.pdbx_description
1 polymer ?
#
loop_
_entity_poly.entity_id
_entity_poly.type
_entity_poly.pdbx_seq_one_letter_code
_entity_poly.pdbx_strand_id
1 'polypeptide(L)'
;LIPDIISALFLMAAAGCLPFSDSQFDPDGYFWAIIHLFCVGAYKILQKSQKPSALSDIDQQYFNYIFSVVLLAFAAHPTGDLFSVLDFPFLYFYRFHGSCCASGFLGFFLMFSRVKLKSLLAPGQCAAWIFFAKVITAGLSTLLFDAVLTSATVGCLLLGGLGEALLVFSERRGF
;
A
#
# COMPACT_ATOMS: atom_id res chain seq x y z
N LEU A 1 6.14 -15.18 18.46
CA LEU A 1 7.12 -14.27 19.12
C LEU A 1 8.48 -14.16 18.41
N ILE A 2 9.36 -15.17 18.43
CA ILE A 2 10.68 -15.11 17.75
C ILE A 2 10.57 -14.82 16.24
N PRO A 3 9.72 -15.53 15.46
CA PRO A 3 9.57 -15.24 14.02
C PRO A 3 9.04 -13.83 13.74
N ASP A 4 8.17 -13.28 14.61
CA ASP A 4 7.62 -11.93 14.45
C ASP A 4 8.69 -10.86 14.66
N ILE A 5 9.57 -11.05 15.64
CA ILE A 5 10.69 -10.13 15.92
C ILE A 5 11.68 -10.15 14.74
N ILE A 6 12.03 -11.33 14.23
CA ILE A 6 12.94 -11.45 13.08
C ILE A 6 12.31 -10.82 11.83
N SER A 7 11.02 -11.09 11.59
CA SER A 7 10.26 -10.46 10.51
C SER A 7 10.33 -8.93 10.62
N ALA A 8 10.02 -8.37 11.80
CA ALA A 8 10.06 -6.93 12.03
C ALA A 8 11.46 -6.34 11.77
N LEU A 9 12.53 -7.02 12.21
CA LEU A 9 13.90 -6.59 11.94
C LEU A 9 14.23 -6.58 10.44
N PHE A 10 13.84 -7.63 9.70
CA PHE A 10 14.04 -7.68 8.25
C PHE A 10 13.27 -6.59 7.52
N LEU A 11 12.03 -6.34 7.91
CA LEU A 11 11.20 -5.28 7.32
C LEU A 11 11.77 -3.89 7.61
N MET A 12 12.21 -3.63 8.84
CA MET A 12 12.84 -2.36 9.20
C MET A 12 14.17 -2.15 8.48
N ALA A 13 15.01 -3.19 8.40
CA ALA A 13 16.26 -3.13 7.67
C ALA A 13 16.03 -2.85 6.18
N ALA A 14 15.10 -3.58 5.55
CA ALA A 14 14.74 -3.38 4.16
C ALA A 14 14.22 -1.95 3.90
N ALA A 15 13.26 -1.48 4.71
CA ALA A 15 12.69 -0.14 4.58
C ALA A 15 13.72 0.98 4.85
N GLY A 16 14.64 0.78 5.80
CA GLY A 16 15.70 1.72 6.12
C GLY A 16 16.82 1.77 5.08
N CYS A 17 17.17 0.63 4.47
CA CYS A 17 18.23 0.56 3.46
C CYS A 17 17.76 0.93 2.04
N LEU A 18 16.47 0.78 1.74
CA LEU A 18 15.92 1.02 0.41
C LEU A 18 16.19 2.45 -0.13
N PRO A 19 15.98 3.54 0.63
CA PRO A 19 16.28 4.90 0.15
C PRO A 19 17.73 5.10 -0.31
N PHE A 20 18.67 4.41 0.36
CA PHE A 20 20.10 4.49 0.02
C PHE A 20 20.50 3.58 -1.14
N SER A 21 19.66 2.61 -1.46
CA SER A 21 19.91 1.58 -2.46
C SER A 21 19.10 1.78 -3.74
N ASP A 22 18.19 2.75 -3.75
CA ASP A 22 17.29 3.05 -4.87
C ASP A 22 17.98 3.96 -5.88
N SER A 23 18.23 3.44 -7.08
CA SER A 23 18.81 4.21 -8.19
C SER A 23 17.87 5.28 -8.75
N GLN A 24 16.58 5.19 -8.44
CA GLN A 24 15.55 6.16 -8.83
C GLN A 24 15.02 6.91 -7.60
N PHE A 25 15.89 7.16 -6.62
CA PHE A 25 15.52 7.86 -5.39
C PHE A 25 14.84 9.21 -5.67
N ASP A 26 13.63 9.36 -5.13
CA ASP A 26 12.84 10.59 -5.20
C ASP A 26 12.55 11.10 -3.77
N PRO A 27 13.16 12.21 -3.33
CA PRO A 27 13.02 12.69 -1.96
C PRO A 27 11.57 13.01 -1.57
N ASP A 28 10.77 13.52 -2.52
CA ASP A 28 9.36 13.84 -2.28
C ASP A 28 8.54 12.55 -2.10
N GLY A 29 8.74 11.55 -2.97
CA GLY A 29 8.12 10.23 -2.85
C GLY A 29 8.44 9.53 -1.53
N TYR A 30 9.71 9.54 -1.10
CA TYR A 30 10.11 8.96 0.18
C TYR A 30 9.56 9.75 1.39
N PHE A 31 9.51 11.08 1.31
CA PHE A 31 8.86 11.92 2.33
C PHE A 31 7.38 11.51 2.51
N TRP A 32 6.63 11.41 1.40
CA TRP A 32 5.23 10.98 1.45
C TRP A 32 5.06 9.53 1.92
N ALA A 33 6.00 8.62 1.61
CA ALA A 33 5.98 7.26 2.13
C ALA A 33 6.10 7.21 3.67
N ILE A 34 6.94 8.08 4.26
CA ILE A 34 7.08 8.21 5.72
C ILE A 34 5.78 8.72 6.34
N ILE A 35 5.20 9.79 5.77
CA ILE A 35 3.89 10.31 6.22
C ILE A 35 2.82 9.22 6.16
N HIS A 36 2.77 8.48 5.05
CA HIS A 36 1.84 7.36 4.88
C HIS A 36 2.02 6.28 5.95
N LEU A 37 3.26 5.90 6.27
CA LEU A 37 3.56 4.92 7.32
C LEU A 37 2.98 5.36 8.68
N PHE A 38 3.20 6.62 9.06
CA PHE A 38 2.65 7.17 10.31
C PHE A 38 1.12 7.23 10.29
N CYS A 39 0.51 7.71 9.21
CA CYS A 39 -0.95 7.79 9.07
C CYS A 39 -1.60 6.41 9.16
N VAL A 40 -1.10 5.41 8.42
CA VAL A 40 -1.63 4.05 8.45
C VAL A 40 -1.41 3.39 9.81
N GLY A 41 -0.25 3.61 10.44
CA GLY A 41 0.06 3.14 11.78
C GLY A 41 -0.92 3.70 12.81
N ALA A 42 -1.06 5.03 12.86
CA ALA A 42 -1.99 5.72 13.74
C ALA A 42 -3.44 5.26 13.50
N TYR A 43 -3.87 5.16 12.24
CA TYR A 43 -5.20 4.68 11.88
C TYR A 43 -5.46 3.26 12.42
N LYS A 44 -4.53 2.33 12.23
CA LYS A 44 -4.68 0.95 12.74
C LYS A 44 -4.69 0.89 14.26
N ILE A 45 -3.85 1.68 14.94
CA ILE A 45 -3.85 1.77 16.41
C ILE A 45 -5.19 2.30 16.91
N LEU A 46 -5.68 3.40 16.32
CA LEU A 46 -6.98 3.98 16.65
C LEU A 46 -8.11 2.98 16.40
N GLN A 47 -8.13 2.33 15.24
CA GLN A 47 -9.12 1.30 14.89
C GLN A 47 -9.13 0.15 15.91
N LYS A 48 -7.96 -0.31 16.37
CA LYS A 48 -7.85 -1.37 17.37
C LYS A 48 -8.24 -0.91 18.78
N SER A 49 -7.99 0.36 19.10
CA SER A 49 -8.26 0.94 20.43
C SER A 49 -9.72 1.35 20.63
N GLN A 50 -10.43 1.69 19.56
CA GLN A 50 -11.86 1.94 19.60
C GLN A 50 -12.60 0.61 19.84
N LYS A 51 -13.66 0.63 20.66
CA LYS A 51 -14.56 -0.53 20.83
C LYS A 51 -14.97 -1.05 19.45
N PRO A 52 -15.17 -2.36 19.25
CA PRO A 52 -15.62 -2.89 17.96
C PRO A 52 -16.81 -2.06 17.51
N SER A 53 -16.62 -1.30 16.43
CA SER A 53 -17.66 -0.43 15.92
C SER A 53 -18.81 -1.33 15.49
N ALA A 54 -20.05 -0.87 15.65
CA ALA A 54 -21.21 -1.60 15.12
C ALA A 54 -21.23 -1.64 13.57
N LEU A 55 -20.22 -1.05 12.92
CA LEU A 55 -20.09 -0.94 11.48
C LEU A 55 -19.43 -2.21 10.94
N SER A 56 -19.95 -2.73 9.83
CA SER A 56 -19.28 -3.80 9.11
C SER A 56 -17.99 -3.29 8.46
N ASP A 57 -17.07 -4.20 8.10
CA ASP A 57 -15.85 -3.85 7.35
C ASP A 57 -16.15 -3.08 6.04
N ILE A 58 -17.31 -3.36 5.42
CA ILE A 58 -17.79 -2.67 4.22
C ILE A 58 -18.24 -1.25 4.54
N ASP A 59 -19.00 -1.06 5.63
CA ASP A 59 -19.46 0.27 6.05
C ASP A 59 -18.26 1.15 6.41
N GLN A 60 -17.30 0.61 7.16
CA GLN A 60 -16.07 1.32 7.50
C GLN A 60 -15.31 1.73 6.24
N GLN A 61 -15.19 0.83 5.25
CA GLN A 61 -14.53 1.15 4.00
C GLN A 61 -15.28 2.19 3.16
N TYR A 62 -16.61 2.14 3.16
CA TYR A 62 -17.45 3.12 2.49
C TYR A 62 -17.24 4.52 3.09
N PHE A 63 -17.30 4.64 4.42
CA PHE A 63 -17.02 5.91 5.09
C PHE A 63 -15.60 6.40 4.81
N ASN A 64 -14.60 5.52 4.90
CA ASN A 64 -13.22 5.87 4.56
C ASN A 64 -13.12 6.46 3.15
N TYR A 65 -13.81 5.90 2.15
CA TYR A 65 -13.79 6.44 0.79
C TYR A 65 -14.44 7.82 0.70
N ILE A 66 -15.62 8.01 1.28
CA ILE A 66 -16.31 9.31 1.26
C ILE A 66 -15.45 10.39 1.93
N PHE A 67 -14.92 10.12 3.13
CA PHE A 67 -14.03 11.05 3.82
C PHE A 67 -12.73 11.27 3.06
N SER A 68 -12.16 10.24 2.43
CA SER A 68 -10.93 10.37 1.62
C SER A 68 -11.15 11.29 0.43
N VAL A 69 -12.26 11.18 -0.30
CA VAL A 69 -12.56 12.07 -1.44
C VAL A 69 -12.63 13.53 -0.97
N VAL A 70 -13.34 13.77 0.14
CA VAL A 70 -13.47 15.13 0.71
C VAL A 70 -12.11 15.66 1.16
N LEU A 71 -11.35 14.88 1.94
CA LEU A 71 -10.05 15.29 2.46
C LEU A 71 -9.01 15.50 1.35
N LEU A 72 -8.96 14.62 0.34
CA LEU A 72 -8.04 14.77 -0.79
C LEU A 72 -8.41 16.00 -1.63
N ALA A 73 -9.71 16.28 -1.84
CA ALA A 73 -10.13 17.48 -2.55
C ALA A 73 -9.67 18.76 -1.83
N PHE A 74 -9.77 18.79 -0.50
CA PHE A 74 -9.24 19.92 0.28
C PHE A 74 -7.71 19.96 0.31
N ALA A 75 -7.05 18.81 0.38
CA ALA A 75 -5.60 18.71 0.40
C ALA A 75 -4.97 19.14 -0.93
N ALA A 76 -5.68 18.95 -2.06
CA ALA A 76 -5.20 19.29 -3.40
C ALA A 76 -4.83 20.78 -3.56
N HIS A 77 -5.43 21.68 -2.77
CA HIS A 77 -5.08 23.11 -2.81
C HIS A 77 -3.71 23.39 -2.16
N PRO A 78 -3.45 23.07 -0.88
CA PRO A 78 -2.15 23.29 -0.25
C PRO A 78 -1.04 22.37 -0.77
N THR A 79 -1.33 21.20 -1.34
CA THR A 79 -0.31 20.36 -2.00
C THR A 79 0.08 20.89 -3.39
N GLY A 80 -0.69 21.84 -3.93
CA GLY A 80 -0.47 22.42 -5.26
C GLY A 80 -1.04 21.59 -6.41
N ASP A 81 -1.63 20.42 -6.13
CA ASP A 81 -2.21 19.52 -7.15
C ASP A 81 -3.32 20.19 -7.97
N LEU A 82 -4.12 21.05 -7.32
CA LEU A 82 -5.21 21.77 -7.98
C LEU A 82 -4.72 22.77 -9.04
N PHE A 83 -3.54 23.35 -8.83
CA PHE A 83 -2.96 24.30 -9.77
C PHE A 83 -2.07 23.58 -10.79
N SER A 84 -1.28 22.60 -10.36
CA SER A 84 -0.38 21.83 -11.23
C SER A 84 -1.13 21.04 -12.30
N VAL A 85 -2.35 20.58 -12.01
CA VAL A 85 -3.17 19.86 -12.98
C VAL A 85 -3.52 20.71 -14.21
N LEU A 86 -3.62 22.04 -14.07
CA LEU A 86 -3.94 22.93 -15.19
C LEU A 86 -2.82 22.97 -16.25
N ASP A 87 -1.58 22.72 -15.83
CA ASP A 87 -0.41 22.63 -16.71
C ASP A 87 -0.20 21.20 -17.26
N PHE A 88 -1.02 20.23 -16.84
CA PHE A 88 -0.85 18.84 -17.26
C PHE A 88 -1.27 18.65 -18.73
N PRO A 89 -0.33 18.25 -19.63
CA PRO A 89 -0.57 18.27 -21.07
C PRO A 89 -1.64 17.29 -21.54
N PHE A 90 -1.95 16.25 -20.75
CA PHE A 90 -2.95 15.24 -21.10
C PHE A 90 -4.31 15.46 -20.43
N LEU A 91 -4.50 16.56 -19.69
CA LEU A 91 -5.70 16.79 -18.88
C LEU A 91 -6.99 16.62 -19.69
N TYR A 92 -7.04 17.16 -20.90
CA TYR A 92 -8.24 17.15 -21.75
C TYR A 92 -8.38 15.91 -22.64
N PHE A 93 -7.47 14.95 -22.55
CA PHE A 93 -7.53 13.75 -23.37
C PHE A 93 -8.49 12.72 -22.75
N TYR A 94 -9.46 12.25 -23.53
CA TYR A 94 -10.39 11.20 -23.08
C TYR A 94 -9.68 9.92 -22.60
N ARG A 95 -8.48 9.63 -23.15
CA ARG A 95 -7.65 8.49 -22.73
C ARG A 95 -7.15 8.64 -21.29
N PHE A 96 -6.83 9.87 -20.86
CA PHE A 96 -6.43 10.18 -19.49
C PHE A 96 -7.62 10.01 -18.54
N HIS A 97 -8.79 10.59 -18.85
CA HIS A 97 -9.98 10.39 -18.02
C HIS A 97 -10.44 8.93 -18.00
N GLY A 98 -10.37 8.23 -19.13
CA GLY A 98 -10.69 6.82 -19.24
C GLY A 98 -9.77 5.95 -18.39
N SER A 99 -8.46 6.23 -18.36
CA SER A 99 -7.52 5.50 -17.51
C SER A 99 -7.73 5.80 -16.02
N CYS A 100 -7.97 7.06 -15.65
CA CYS A 100 -8.34 7.41 -14.27
C CYS A 100 -9.60 6.66 -13.82
N CYS A 101 -10.65 6.67 -14.65
CA CYS A 101 -11.90 5.97 -14.38
C CYS A 101 -11.69 4.45 -14.24
N ALA A 102 -10.97 3.84 -15.18
CA ALA A 102 -10.63 2.41 -15.12
C ALA A 102 -9.83 2.07 -13.85
N SER A 103 -8.83 2.87 -13.49
CA SER A 103 -8.04 2.67 -12.27
C SER A 103 -8.88 2.80 -11.00
N GLY A 104 -9.84 3.74 -10.97
CA GLY A 104 -10.78 3.90 -9.87
C GLY A 104 -11.67 2.67 -9.68
N PHE A 105 -12.26 2.15 -10.77
CA PHE A 105 -13.06 0.92 -10.72
C PHE A 105 -12.22 -0.29 -10.29
N LEU A 106 -11.03 -0.47 -10.87
CA LEU A 106 -10.14 -1.57 -10.49
C LEU A 106 -9.73 -1.48 -9.02
N GLY A 107 -9.42 -0.28 -8.52
CA GLY A 107 -9.11 -0.05 -7.10
C GLY A 107 -10.28 -0.38 -6.18
N PHE A 108 -11.51 -0.01 -6.56
CA PHE A 108 -12.72 -0.38 -5.83
C PHE A 108 -12.94 -1.89 -5.78
N PHE A 109 -12.86 -2.58 -6.93
CA PHE A 109 -13.03 -4.04 -7.00
C PHE A 109 -11.93 -4.78 -6.23
N LEU A 110 -10.68 -4.31 -6.29
CA LEU A 110 -9.58 -4.86 -5.50
C LEU A 110 -9.86 -4.75 -4.00
N MET A 111 -10.34 -3.59 -3.55
CA MET A 111 -10.66 -3.39 -2.14
C MET A 111 -11.87 -4.23 -1.69
N PHE A 112 -12.92 -4.28 -2.51
CA PHE A 112 -14.09 -5.13 -2.24
C PHE A 112 -13.71 -6.61 -2.14
N SER A 113 -12.94 -7.11 -3.11
CA SER A 113 -12.41 -8.47 -3.09
C SER A 113 -11.53 -8.71 -1.86
N ARG A 114 -10.74 -7.73 -1.41
CA ARG A 114 -9.94 -7.84 -0.19
C ARG A 114 -10.82 -8.00 1.06
N VAL A 115 -11.89 -7.21 1.20
CA VAL A 115 -12.81 -7.33 2.34
C VAL A 115 -13.53 -8.68 2.30
N LYS A 116 -14.00 -9.11 1.12
CA LYS A 116 -14.62 -10.42 0.94
C LYS A 116 -13.65 -11.56 1.26
N LEU A 117 -12.41 -11.49 0.79
CA LEU A 117 -11.38 -12.48 1.08
C LEU A 117 -11.10 -12.61 2.58
N LYS A 118 -11.03 -11.49 3.30
CA LYS A 118 -10.89 -11.48 4.77
C LYS A 118 -12.10 -12.11 5.48
N SER A 119 -13.31 -11.91 4.96
CA SER A 119 -14.51 -12.50 5.56
C SER A 119 -14.64 -14.01 5.32
N LEU A 120 -14.00 -14.55 4.27
CA LEU A 120 -14.13 -15.95 3.87
C LEU A 120 -12.96 -16.83 4.33
N LEU A 121 -11.77 -16.26 4.53
CA LEU A 121 -10.55 -17.02 4.83
C LEU A 121 -10.05 -16.75 6.25
N ALA A 122 -9.41 -17.78 6.83
CA ALA A 122 -8.64 -17.62 8.06
C ALA A 122 -7.53 -16.55 7.86
N PRO A 123 -7.18 -15.77 8.90
CA PRO A 123 -6.24 -14.65 8.79
C PRO A 123 -4.93 -14.98 8.07
N GLY A 124 -4.25 -16.08 8.44
CA GLY A 124 -3.00 -16.49 7.80
C GLY A 124 -3.14 -16.97 6.34
N GLN A 125 -4.32 -17.45 5.92
CA GLN A 125 -4.59 -17.75 4.51
C GLN A 125 -4.85 -16.47 3.72
N CYS A 126 -5.61 -15.54 4.29
CA CYS A 126 -5.83 -14.22 3.70
C CYS A 126 -4.51 -13.45 3.55
N ALA A 127 -3.65 -13.46 4.57
CA ALA A 127 -2.36 -12.80 4.54
C ALA A 127 -1.42 -13.39 3.47
N ALA A 128 -1.42 -14.71 3.31
CA ALA A 128 -0.66 -15.37 2.26
C ALA A 128 -1.12 -14.99 0.84
N TRP A 129 -2.43 -14.91 0.59
CA TRP A 129 -2.95 -14.44 -0.69
C TRP A 129 -2.58 -12.99 -0.97
N ILE A 130 -2.64 -12.12 0.04
CA ILE A 130 -2.21 -10.73 -0.07
C ILE A 130 -0.70 -10.64 -0.37
N PHE A 131 0.12 -11.43 0.33
CA PHE A 131 1.57 -11.49 0.08
C PHE A 131 1.87 -11.96 -1.36
N PHE A 132 1.22 -13.02 -1.81
CA PHE A 132 1.37 -13.52 -3.18
C PHE A 132 0.99 -12.46 -4.23
N ALA A 133 -0.11 -11.73 -4.00
CA ALA A 133 -0.50 -10.62 -4.85
C ALA A 133 0.57 -9.51 -4.89
N LYS A 134 1.15 -9.13 -3.73
CA LYS A 134 2.26 -8.15 -3.68
C LYS A 134 3.46 -8.58 -4.52
N VAL A 135 3.88 -9.85 -4.43
CA VAL A 135 5.02 -10.39 -5.20
C VAL A 135 4.75 -10.35 -6.70
N ILE A 136 3.57 -10.79 -7.13
CA ILE A 136 3.16 -10.71 -8.55
C ILE A 136 3.13 -9.26 -9.03
N THR A 137 2.52 -8.35 -8.26
CA THR A 137 2.44 -6.93 -8.62
C THR A 137 3.83 -6.31 -8.73
N ALA A 138 4.74 -6.60 -7.79
CA ALA A 138 6.12 -6.11 -7.86
C ALA A 138 6.84 -6.65 -9.12
N GLY A 139 6.76 -7.96 -9.39
CA GLY A 139 7.38 -8.54 -10.59
C GLY A 139 6.78 -8.04 -11.90
N LEU A 140 5.45 -7.87 -11.97
CA LEU A 140 4.80 -7.27 -13.15
C LEU A 140 5.18 -5.80 -13.32
N SER A 141 5.32 -5.04 -12.23
CA SER A 141 5.71 -3.63 -12.33
C SER A 141 7.10 -3.46 -12.97
N THR A 142 8.05 -4.34 -12.68
CA THR A 142 9.39 -4.30 -13.28
C THR A 142 9.40 -4.73 -14.75
N LEU A 143 8.39 -5.49 -15.19
CA LEU A 143 8.21 -5.88 -16.60
C LEU A 143 7.46 -4.81 -17.42
N LEU A 144 6.53 -4.09 -16.79
CA LEU A 144 5.65 -3.13 -17.45
C LEU A 144 6.21 -1.71 -17.45
N PHE A 145 7.02 -1.36 -16.45
CA PHE A 145 7.62 -0.04 -16.29
C PHE A 145 9.14 -0.11 -16.38
N ASP A 146 9.77 0.98 -16.82
CA ASP A 146 11.22 1.11 -16.92
C ASP A 146 11.83 1.27 -15.51
N ALA A 147 11.93 0.15 -14.79
CA ALA A 147 12.46 0.09 -13.44
C ALA A 147 13.96 -0.23 -13.47
N VAL A 148 14.78 0.69 -12.99
CA VAL A 148 16.22 0.45 -12.81
C VAL A 148 16.45 -0.32 -11.51
N LEU A 149 16.81 -1.60 -11.62
CA LEU A 149 17.07 -2.48 -10.49
C LEU A 149 18.57 -2.71 -10.32
N THR A 150 19.15 -2.16 -9.25
CA THR A 150 20.52 -2.51 -8.83
C THR A 150 20.53 -3.76 -7.96
N SER A 151 21.69 -4.40 -7.81
CA SER A 151 21.85 -5.52 -6.88
C SER A 151 21.51 -5.14 -5.43
N ALA A 152 21.78 -3.90 -5.02
CA ALA A 152 21.43 -3.38 -3.71
C ALA A 152 19.92 -3.19 -3.55
N THR A 153 19.24 -2.62 -4.56
CA THR A 153 17.77 -2.48 -4.57
C THR A 153 17.09 -3.85 -4.50
N VAL A 154 17.54 -4.81 -5.32
CA VAL A 154 17.05 -6.19 -5.31
C VAL A 154 17.27 -6.84 -3.96
N GLY A 155 18.43 -6.63 -3.34
CA GLY A 155 18.73 -7.10 -1.98
C GLY A 155 17.72 -6.58 -0.94
N CYS A 156 17.39 -5.28 -0.99
CA CYS A 156 16.38 -4.68 -0.11
C CYS A 156 14.98 -5.28 -0.34
N LEU A 157 14.58 -5.45 -1.61
CA LEU A 157 13.29 -6.06 -1.96
C LEU A 157 13.18 -7.52 -1.50
N LEU A 158 14.24 -8.31 -1.68
CA LEU A 158 14.29 -9.71 -1.23
C LEU A 158 14.26 -9.79 0.30
N LEU A 159 15.01 -8.93 1.00
CA LEU A 159 14.99 -8.89 2.47
C LEU A 159 13.60 -8.52 3.00
N GLY A 160 12.95 -7.52 2.40
CA GLY A 160 11.57 -7.14 2.75
C GLY A 160 10.56 -8.25 2.44
N GLY A 161 10.72 -8.92 1.29
CA GLY A 161 9.90 -10.07 0.90
C GLY A 161 10.06 -11.26 1.86
N LEU A 162 11.27 -11.56 2.30
CA LEU A 162 11.55 -12.57 3.33
C LEU A 162 10.93 -12.20 4.67
N GLY A 163 11.02 -10.92 5.07
CA GLY A 163 10.35 -10.41 6.27
C GLY A 163 8.83 -10.62 6.22
N GLU A 164 8.16 -10.18 5.16
CA GLU A 164 6.71 -10.39 4.97
C GLU A 164 6.35 -11.89 4.93
N ALA A 165 7.17 -12.73 4.27
CA ALA A 165 6.93 -14.18 4.22
C ALA A 165 7.00 -14.82 5.62
N LEU A 166 7.98 -14.41 6.44
CA LEU A 166 8.09 -14.85 7.84
C LEU A 166 6.90 -14.41 8.68
N LEU A 167 6.40 -13.18 8.47
CA LEU A 167 5.19 -12.68 9.13
C LEU A 167 3.97 -13.55 8.80
N VAL A 168 3.73 -13.81 7.52
CA VAL A 168 2.62 -14.67 7.05
C VAL A 168 2.75 -16.09 7.62
N PHE A 169 3.97 -16.62 7.68
CA PHE A 169 4.23 -17.94 8.26
C PHE A 169 3.90 -17.98 9.75
N SER A 170 4.22 -16.93 10.50
CA SER A 170 3.88 -16.80 11.92
C SER A 170 2.36 -16.75 12.12
N GLU A 171 1.66 -15.92 11.34
CA GLU A 171 0.19 -15.79 11.38
C GLU A 171 -0.54 -17.11 11.04
N ARG A 172 0.01 -17.93 10.13
CA ARG A 172 -0.55 -19.26 9.82
C ARG A 172 -0.40 -20.26 10.97
N ARG A 173 0.63 -20.12 11.79
CA ARG A 173 0.89 -21.03 12.92
C ARG A 173 0.19 -20.61 14.22
N GLY A 174 -0.47 -19.45 14.24
CA GLY A 174 -1.23 -18.96 15.39
C GLY A 174 -0.37 -18.59 16.60
N PHE A 175 0.87 -18.14 16.36
CA PHE A 175 1.78 -17.65 17.40
C PHE A 175 1.55 -16.18 17.75
#